data_AF-W2CHG8-F1
#
_entry.id   AF-W2CHG8-F1
#
_cell.length_a   1.000
_cell.length_b   1.000
_cell.length_c   1.000
_cell.angle_alpha   90.00
_cell.angle_beta   90.00
_cell.angle_gamma   90.00
#
_symmetry.space_group_name_H-M   'P 1'
#
loop_
_entity.id
_entity.type
_entity.pdbx_description
1 polymer ?
#
loop_
_entity_poly.entity_id
_entity_poly.type
_entity_poly.pdbx_seq_one_letter_code
_entity_poly.pdbx_strand_id
1 'polypeptide(L)'
;MKQPESRLTRKYLMDHGIRPSTQRIAIMQFLLDNHTHPTAEEIHLKLLPKIPSLSKTTVYNTMKLFIRKGVAIMIDIDGRNARFDGDVSTHAHFQCRSCNRIFDLAIPGLYSTISLEEEYSVESVCLNMRGLCPECNRRKQAESGASATKANRPTHPSIEQLLHESQAEEAMALQLESEM
;
A
#
# COMPACT_ATOMS: atom_id res chain seq x y z
N MET A 1 2.76 -15.51 33.46
CA MET A 1 3.37 -16.26 32.34
C MET A 1 3.52 -15.33 31.16
N LYS A 2 4.73 -15.05 30.67
CA LYS A 2 4.91 -14.24 29.44
C LYS A 2 4.61 -15.15 28.24
N GLN A 3 3.66 -14.75 27.39
CA GLN A 3 3.24 -15.55 26.24
C GLN A 3 4.41 -15.74 25.25
N PRO A 4 4.57 -16.92 24.63
CA PRO A 4 5.70 -17.26 23.75
C PRO A 4 5.86 -16.30 22.55
N GLU A 5 4.75 -15.78 22.03
CA GLU A 5 4.69 -14.84 20.91
C GLU A 5 5.41 -13.52 21.22
N SER A 6 5.34 -13.05 22.47
CA SER A 6 6.05 -11.85 22.91
C SER A 6 7.58 -11.96 22.84
N ARG A 7 8.12 -13.19 22.86
CA ARG A 7 9.57 -13.44 22.73
C ARG A 7 10.01 -13.35 21.27
N LEU A 8 9.22 -13.87 20.34
CA LEU A 8 9.50 -13.80 18.90
C LEU A 8 9.40 -12.36 18.40
N THR A 9 8.33 -11.66 18.75
CA THR A 9 8.14 -10.24 18.40
C THR A 9 9.25 -9.36 18.97
N ARG A 10 9.70 -9.62 20.20
CA ARG A 10 10.86 -8.94 20.79
C ARG A 10 12.12 -9.17 19.96
N LYS A 11 12.41 -10.42 19.59
CA LYS A 11 13.58 -10.77 18.78
C LYS A 11 13.51 -10.10 17.41
N TYR A 12 12.37 -10.18 16.74
CA TYR A 12 12.14 -9.53 15.44
C TYR A 12 12.45 -8.03 15.49
N LEU A 13 11.95 -7.32 16.50
CA LEU A 13 12.26 -5.90 16.68
C LEU A 13 13.76 -5.65 16.90
N MET A 14 14.43 -6.47 17.71
CA MET A 14 15.87 -6.35 17.95
C MET A 14 16.70 -6.58 16.67
N ASP A 15 16.34 -7.59 15.88
CA ASP A 15 17.01 -7.93 14.63
C ASP A 15 16.91 -6.78 13.60
N HIS A 16 15.87 -5.94 13.70
CA HIS A 16 15.70 -4.71 12.89
C HIS A 16 16.22 -3.44 13.58
N GLY A 17 17.02 -3.57 14.65
CA GLY A 17 17.62 -2.44 15.36
C GLY A 17 16.62 -1.57 16.12
N ILE A 18 15.45 -2.10 16.48
CA ILE A 18 14.43 -1.41 17.26
C ILE A 18 14.53 -1.84 18.72
N ARG A 19 14.82 -0.88 19.61
CA ARG A 19 14.78 -1.12 21.06
C ARG A 19 13.37 -1.58 21.49
N PRO A 20 13.20 -2.81 22.03
CA PRO A 20 11.89 -3.35 22.34
C PRO A 20 11.38 -2.87 23.70
N SER A 21 10.36 -2.01 23.68
CA SER A 21 9.60 -1.61 24.87
C SER A 21 8.29 -2.39 24.96
N THR A 22 7.63 -2.38 26.12
CA THR A 22 6.31 -3.01 26.30
C THR A 22 5.29 -2.52 25.27
N GLN A 23 5.26 -1.21 25.00
CA GLN A 23 4.37 -0.61 24.01
C GLN A 23 4.70 -1.05 22.59
N ARG A 24 5.98 -1.04 22.19
CA ARG A 24 6.40 -1.44 20.84
C ARG A 24 6.11 -2.90 20.54
N ILE A 25 6.35 -3.78 21.53
CA ILE A 25 6.03 -5.20 21.40
C ILE A 25 4.52 -5.38 21.22
N ALA A 26 3.71 -4.69 22.02
CA ALA A 26 2.25 -4.81 21.93
C ALA A 26 1.69 -4.28 20.62
N ILE A 27 2.22 -3.16 20.11
CA ILE A 27 1.82 -2.60 18.81
C ILE A 27 2.20 -3.54 17.67
N MET A 28 3.43 -4.06 17.66
CA MET A 28 3.87 -4.99 16.62
C MET A 28 3.05 -6.29 16.66
N GLN A 29 2.84 -6.86 17.84
CA GLN A 29 2.02 -8.06 18.00
C GLN A 29 0.59 -7.81 17.48
N PHE A 30 0.00 -6.65 17.79
CA PHE A 30 -1.32 -6.30 17.29
C PHE A 30 -1.38 -6.27 15.76
N LEU A 31 -0.37 -5.73 15.07
CA LEU A 31 -0.32 -5.71 13.62
C LEU A 31 -0.17 -7.11 13.02
N LEU A 32 0.71 -7.93 13.59
CA LEU A 32 0.95 -9.30 13.13
C LEU A 32 -0.28 -10.21 13.34
N ASP A 33 -1.06 -9.96 14.38
CA ASP A 33 -2.26 -10.76 14.70
C ASP A 33 -3.51 -10.27 13.95
N ASN A 34 -3.50 -9.04 13.39
CA ASN A 34 -4.69 -8.40 12.81
C ASN A 34 -4.40 -7.83 11.42
N HIS A 35 -4.71 -8.60 10.38
CA HIS A 35 -4.62 -8.20 8.96
C HIS A 35 -5.79 -7.30 8.52
N THR A 36 -6.23 -6.38 9.37
CA THR A 36 -7.38 -5.48 9.12
C THR A 36 -6.97 -4.07 8.70
N HIS A 37 -5.69 -3.85 8.44
CA HIS A 37 -5.11 -2.54 8.09
C HIS A 37 -5.59 -1.41 9.03
N PRO A 38 -5.32 -1.47 10.33
CA PRO A 38 -5.84 -0.49 11.27
C PRO A 38 -5.20 0.89 11.09
N THR A 39 -5.95 1.93 11.45
CA THR A 39 -5.45 3.29 11.67
C THR A 39 -4.72 3.38 13.01
N ALA A 40 -3.92 4.43 13.22
CA ALA A 40 -3.27 4.68 14.51
C ALA A 40 -4.29 4.85 15.65
N GLU A 41 -5.45 5.44 15.36
CA GLU A 41 -6.55 5.57 16.32
C GLU A 41 -7.11 4.21 16.72
N GLU A 42 -7.37 3.33 15.75
CA GLU A 42 -7.86 1.98 16.01
C GLU A 42 -6.86 1.15 16.82
N ILE A 43 -5.56 1.22 16.48
CA ILE A 43 -4.49 0.58 17.26
C ILE A 43 -4.51 1.09 18.72
N HIS A 44 -4.57 2.42 18.89
CA HIS A 44 -4.61 3.03 20.22
C HIS A 44 -5.82 2.54 21.03
N LEU A 45 -7.03 2.63 20.47
CA LEU A 45 -8.27 2.23 21.15
C LEU A 45 -8.28 0.74 21.52
N LYS A 46 -7.73 -0.12 20.65
CA LYS A 46 -7.64 -1.56 20.91
C LYS A 46 -6.61 -1.92 21.99
N LEU A 47 -5.52 -1.17 22.09
CA LEU A 47 -4.45 -1.45 23.05
C LEU A 47 -4.61 -0.72 24.38
N LEU A 48 -5.39 0.36 24.44
CA LEU A 48 -5.60 1.18 25.64
C LEU A 48 -6.05 0.36 26.87
N PRO A 49 -6.98 -0.62 26.78
CA PRO A 49 -7.36 -1.44 27.93
C PRO A 49 -6.22 -2.30 28.48
N LYS A 50 -5.27 -2.69 27.63
CA LYS A 50 -4.09 -3.49 28.01
C LYS A 50 -2.93 -2.62 28.49
N ILE A 51 -2.84 -1.38 27.99
CA ILE A 51 -1.76 -0.43 28.28
C ILE A 51 -2.37 0.97 28.51
N PRO A 52 -2.86 1.26 29.73
CA PRO A 52 -3.52 2.54 30.02
C PRO A 52 -2.63 3.78 29.84
N SER A 53 -1.31 3.61 29.87
CA SER A 53 -0.34 4.70 29.63
C SER A 53 -0.03 4.94 28.14
N LEU A 54 -0.62 4.16 27.22
CA LEU A 54 -0.39 4.32 25.79
C LEU A 54 -1.13 5.56 25.28
N SER A 55 -0.38 6.52 24.74
CA SER A 55 -0.95 7.69 24.06
C SER A 55 -1.04 7.47 22.55
N LYS A 56 -1.97 8.19 21.88
CA LYS A 56 -2.04 8.22 20.40
C LYS A 56 -0.71 8.64 19.78
N THR A 57 -0.07 9.67 20.34
CA THR A 57 1.25 10.16 19.89
C THR A 57 2.31 9.05 19.94
N THR A 58 2.30 8.22 20.98
CA THR A 58 3.20 7.07 21.11
C THR A 58 2.95 6.04 20.00
N VAL A 59 1.69 5.77 19.65
CA VAL A 59 1.35 4.88 18.54
C VAL A 59 1.88 5.44 17.23
N TYR A 60 1.58 6.70 16.90
CA TYR A 60 2.08 7.36 15.68
C TYR A 60 3.61 7.33 15.58
N ASN A 61 4.31 7.68 16.66
CA ASN A 61 5.78 7.68 16.66
C ASN A 61 6.37 6.27 16.52
N THR A 62 5.69 5.27 17.07
CA THR A 62 6.08 3.86 16.91
C THR A 62 5.86 3.40 15.48
N MET A 63 4.73 3.73 14.85
CA MET A 63 4.47 3.38 13.46
C MET A 63 5.47 4.03 12.51
N LYS A 64 5.77 5.32 12.69
CA LYS A 64 6.83 6.01 11.93
C LYS A 64 8.18 5.30 12.07
N LEU A 65 8.52 4.84 13.27
CA LEU A 65 9.75 4.08 13.48
C LEU A 65 9.73 2.73 12.76
N PHE A 66 8.61 2.02 12.81
CA PHE A 66 8.46 0.71 12.16
C PHE A 66 8.60 0.79 10.65
N ILE A 67 7.98 1.80 10.03
CA ILE A 67 8.08 2.05 8.59
C ILE A 67 9.52 2.36 8.19
N ARG A 68 10.19 3.29 8.90
CA ARG A 68 11.61 3.60 8.64
C ARG A 68 12.56 2.41 8.84
N LYS A 69 12.13 1.40 9.59
CA LYS A 69 12.91 0.19 9.87
C LYS A 69 12.47 -1.00 9.02
N GLY A 70 11.53 -0.82 8.10
CA GLY A 70 11.06 -1.85 7.17
C GLY A 70 10.30 -2.99 7.85
N VAL A 71 9.68 -2.75 9.02
CA VAL A 71 8.91 -3.77 9.76
C VAL A 71 7.40 -3.53 9.75
N ALA A 72 6.96 -2.49 9.04
CA ALA A 72 5.56 -2.20 8.79
C ALA A 72 5.44 -1.31 7.54
N ILE A 73 4.29 -1.36 6.86
CA ILE A 73 3.98 -0.53 5.70
C ILE A 73 2.91 0.50 6.06
N MET A 74 3.01 1.71 5.49
CA MET A 74 1.94 2.70 5.52
C MET A 74 1.11 2.59 4.24
N ILE A 75 -0.21 2.48 4.42
CA ILE A 75 -1.19 2.53 3.36
C ILE A 75 -1.86 3.89 3.42
N ASP A 76 -1.47 4.78 2.52
CA ASP A 76 -2.12 6.08 2.33
C ASP A 76 -2.64 6.18 0.89
N ILE A 77 -3.96 6.07 0.74
CA ILE A 77 -4.65 5.97 -0.57
C ILE A 77 -5.40 7.26 -0.90
N ASP A 78 -5.84 8.01 0.11
CA ASP A 78 -6.65 9.21 -0.10
C ASP A 78 -6.28 10.39 0.82
N GLY A 79 -5.15 10.33 1.52
CA GLY A 79 -4.61 11.39 2.37
C GLY A 79 -5.43 11.68 3.63
N ARG A 80 -6.55 10.96 3.86
CA ARG A 80 -7.45 11.23 4.97
C ARG A 80 -7.14 10.38 6.19
N ASN A 81 -6.87 9.10 6.00
CA ASN A 81 -6.57 8.17 7.09
C ASN A 81 -5.50 7.17 6.66
N ALA A 82 -4.26 7.44 7.07
CA ALA A 82 -3.18 6.46 6.95
C ALA A 82 -3.52 5.21 7.76
N ARG A 83 -3.40 4.06 7.10
CA ARG A 83 -3.58 2.73 7.68
C ARG A 83 -2.24 2.02 7.65
N PHE A 84 -2.12 0.97 8.45
CA PHE A 84 -0.84 0.29 8.63
C PHE A 84 -0.97 -1.20 8.42
N ASP A 85 0.07 -1.80 7.85
CA ASP A 85 0.21 -3.24 7.69
C ASP A 85 1.47 -3.73 8.41
N GLY A 86 1.35 -4.87 9.08
CA GLY A 86 2.48 -5.60 9.67
C GLY A 86 3.10 -6.61 8.70
N ASP A 87 2.40 -6.98 7.63
CA ASP A 87 2.96 -7.74 6.53
C ASP A 87 3.78 -6.79 5.64
N VAL A 88 5.07 -7.12 5.48
CA VAL A 88 6.01 -6.37 4.65
C VAL A 88 6.35 -7.11 3.36
N SER A 89 5.65 -8.22 3.09
CA SER A 89 5.78 -8.93 1.83
C SER A 89 5.25 -8.10 0.66
N THR A 90 5.51 -8.56 -0.56
CA THR A 90 5.11 -7.85 -1.77
C THR A 90 3.63 -8.09 -2.07
N HIS A 91 2.82 -7.06 -1.88
CA HIS A 91 1.42 -7.01 -2.29
C HIS A 91 0.99 -5.59 -2.68
N ALA A 92 -0.15 -5.51 -3.37
CA ALA A 92 -0.82 -4.25 -3.67
C ALA A 92 -2.06 -4.10 -2.80
N HIS A 93 -2.39 -2.85 -2.45
CA HIS A 93 -3.60 -2.54 -1.68
C HIS A 93 -4.67 -1.96 -2.60
N PHE A 94 -5.88 -2.49 -2.55
CA PHE A 94 -7.04 -1.93 -3.24
C PHE A 94 -8.05 -1.36 -2.26
N GLN A 95 -8.38 -0.07 -2.37
CA GLN A 95 -9.44 0.57 -1.60
C GLN A 95 -10.72 0.74 -2.41
N CYS A 96 -11.83 0.23 -1.87
CA CYS A 96 -13.14 0.50 -2.44
C CYS A 96 -13.63 1.91 -2.08
N ARG A 97 -13.90 2.75 -3.08
CA ARG A 97 -14.45 4.12 -2.89
C ARG A 97 -15.88 4.19 -2.35
N SER A 98 -16.59 3.05 -2.27
CA SER A 98 -17.99 2.98 -1.81
C SER A 98 -18.10 2.45 -0.39
N CYS A 99 -17.44 1.34 -0.06
CA CYS A 99 -17.48 0.76 1.29
C CYS A 99 -16.22 1.03 2.13
N ASN A 100 -15.20 1.68 1.55
CA ASN A 100 -13.91 2.00 2.19
C ASN A 100 -13.10 0.79 2.70
N ARG A 101 -13.50 -0.44 2.39
CA ARG A 101 -12.70 -1.65 2.67
C ARG A 101 -11.44 -1.66 1.82
N ILE A 102 -10.36 -2.17 2.41
CA ILE A 102 -9.06 -2.43 1.77
C ILE A 102 -8.88 -3.92 1.60
N PHE A 103 -8.32 -4.30 0.46
CA PHE A 103 -8.09 -5.66 0.05
C PHE A 103 -6.64 -5.82 -0.40
N ASP A 104 -6.01 -6.91 0.00
CA ASP A 104 -4.65 -7.25 -0.45
C ASP A 104 -4.73 -8.04 -1.74
N LEU A 105 -3.89 -7.65 -2.69
CA LEU A 105 -3.81 -8.27 -4.01
C LEU A 105 -2.38 -8.74 -4.26
N ALA A 106 -2.23 -10.04 -4.50
CA ALA A 106 -0.96 -10.60 -4.92
C ALA A 106 -0.58 -10.07 -6.31
N ILE A 107 0.64 -9.56 -6.43
CA ILE A 107 1.19 -8.96 -7.66
C ILE A 107 2.54 -9.59 -7.97
N PRO A 108 2.57 -10.90 -8.31
CA PRO A 108 3.82 -11.57 -8.63
C PRO A 108 4.50 -10.90 -9.82
N GLY A 109 5.79 -10.60 -9.69
CA GLY A 109 6.62 -10.08 -10.78
C GLY A 109 6.53 -8.57 -11.02
N LEU A 110 5.75 -7.79 -10.27
CA LEU A 110 5.65 -6.33 -10.50
C LEU A 110 7.02 -5.63 -10.48
N TYR A 111 7.92 -6.05 -9.59
CA TYR A 111 9.25 -5.48 -9.49
C TYR A 111 10.15 -5.77 -10.69
N SER A 112 9.94 -6.89 -11.39
CA SER A 112 10.76 -7.22 -12.57
C SER A 112 10.54 -6.28 -13.76
N THR A 113 9.47 -5.49 -13.73
CA THR A 113 9.20 -4.47 -14.75
C THR A 113 9.67 -3.07 -14.36
N ILE A 114 10.10 -2.85 -13.11
CA ILE A 114 10.59 -1.54 -12.65
C ILE A 114 12.10 -1.50 -12.92
N SER A 115 12.51 -0.81 -13.98
CA SER A 115 13.91 -0.49 -14.26
C SER A 115 14.21 0.92 -13.75
N LEU A 116 15.24 1.05 -12.93
CA LEU A 116 15.76 2.34 -12.51
C LEU A 116 17.01 2.61 -13.35
N GLU A 117 16.95 3.60 -14.23
CA GLU A 117 18.02 3.93 -15.18
C GLU A 117 19.17 4.73 -14.53
N GLU A 118 18.94 5.28 -13.34
CA GLU A 118 19.92 6.07 -12.56
C GLU A 118 20.17 5.44 -11.17
N GLU A 119 21.18 5.94 -10.45
CA GLU A 119 21.55 5.50 -9.09
C GLU A 119 20.57 5.98 -8.00
N TYR A 120 19.31 5.56 -8.09
CA TYR A 120 18.32 5.80 -7.05
C TYR A 120 18.53 4.86 -5.85
N SER A 121 18.64 5.45 -4.65
CA SER A 121 18.52 4.70 -3.39
C SER A 121 17.04 4.57 -3.00
N VAL A 122 16.36 3.55 -3.53
CA VAL A 122 14.93 3.30 -3.24
C VAL A 122 14.76 2.66 -1.86
N GLU A 123 14.04 3.34 -0.97
CA GLU A 123 13.72 2.82 0.37
C GLU A 123 12.51 1.88 0.38
N SER A 124 11.52 2.12 -0.47
CA SER A 124 10.31 1.30 -0.56
C SER A 124 9.55 1.53 -1.87
N VAL A 125 8.69 0.57 -2.23
CA VAL A 125 7.74 0.68 -3.35
C VAL A 125 6.40 0.16 -2.86
N CYS A 126 5.34 0.91 -3.08
CA CYS A 126 3.98 0.54 -2.70
C CYS A 126 3.04 0.75 -3.88
N LEU A 127 2.24 -0.26 -4.23
CA LEU A 127 1.19 -0.13 -5.25
C LEU A 127 -0.18 -0.01 -4.57
N ASN A 128 -0.82 1.15 -4.75
CA ASN A 128 -2.14 1.44 -4.21
C ASN A 128 -3.14 1.67 -5.35
N MET A 129 -4.27 0.98 -5.32
CA MET A 129 -5.35 1.07 -6.29
C MET A 129 -6.65 1.54 -5.63
N ARG A 130 -7.47 2.29 -6.37
CA ARG A 130 -8.75 2.81 -5.88
C ARG A 130 -9.87 2.57 -6.89
N GLY A 131 -11.00 2.01 -6.44
CA GLY A 131 -12.09 1.66 -7.35
C GLY A 131 -13.35 1.15 -6.66
N LEU A 132 -14.14 0.30 -7.33
CA LEU A 132 -15.27 -0.40 -6.73
C LEU A 132 -14.91 -1.87 -6.52
N CYS A 133 -15.14 -2.39 -5.30
CA CYS A 133 -15.00 -3.83 -5.06
C CYS A 133 -16.15 -4.58 -5.77
N PRO A 134 -16.02 -5.92 -5.96
CA PRO A 134 -17.04 -6.71 -6.66
C PRO A 134 -18.44 -6.57 -6.07
N GLU A 135 -18.56 -6.50 -4.74
CA GLU A 135 -19.85 -6.30 -4.07
C GLU A 135 -20.47 -4.94 -4.38
N CYS A 136 -19.71 -3.85 -4.24
CA CYS A 136 -20.21 -2.50 -4.53
C CYS A 136 -20.49 -2.30 -6.02
N ASN A 137 -19.69 -2.92 -6.90
CA ASN A 137 -19.92 -2.86 -8.34
C ASN A 137 -21.22 -3.57 -8.74
N ARG A 138 -21.50 -4.75 -8.18
CA ARG A 138 -22.77 -5.46 -8.39
C ARG A 138 -23.97 -4.67 -7.88
N ARG A 139 -23.89 -4.05 -6.69
CA ARG A 139 -24.96 -3.19 -6.17
C ARG A 139 -25.24 -2.02 -7.11
N LYS A 140 -24.20 -1.33 -7.56
CA LYS A 140 -24.32 -0.23 -8.53
C LYS A 140 -24.97 -0.69 -9.84
N GLN A 141 -24.61 -1.85 -10.37
CA GLN A 141 -25.20 -2.41 -11.59
C GLN A 141 -26.68 -2.80 -11.39
N ALA A 142 -27.06 -3.35 -10.25
CA ALA A 142 -28.45 -3.67 -9.92
C ALA A 142 -29.32 -2.42 -9.82
N GLU A 143 -28.79 -1.33 -9.27
CA GLU A 143 -29.46 -0.01 -9.21
C GLU A 143 -29.58 0.65 -10.60
N SER A 144 -28.62 0.40 -11.49
CA SER A 144 -28.60 0.95 -12.86
C SER A 144 -29.45 0.15 -13.86
N GLY A 145 -29.90 -1.06 -13.49
CA GLY A 145 -30.68 -1.97 -14.34
C GLY A 145 -32.10 -1.51 -14.70
N ALA A 146 -32.54 -0.35 -14.20
CA ALA A 146 -33.79 0.29 -14.63
C ALA A 146 -33.63 1.15 -15.91
N SER A 147 -32.41 1.37 -16.42
CA SER A 147 -32.25 2.06 -17.71
C SER A 147 -30.91 1.77 -18.40
N ALA A 148 -31.04 1.09 -19.56
CA ALA A 148 -30.27 1.31 -20.78
C ALA A 148 -28.84 0.73 -20.93
N THR A 149 -28.72 -0.06 -22.02
CA THR A 149 -27.68 -0.05 -23.08
C THR A 149 -26.19 -0.08 -22.73
N LYS A 150 -25.51 -1.02 -23.42
CA LYS A 150 -24.05 -1.20 -23.53
C LYS A 150 -23.30 0.14 -23.64
N ALA A 151 -22.62 0.52 -22.56
CA ALA A 151 -21.69 1.64 -22.56
C ALA A 151 -20.34 1.21 -23.13
N ASN A 152 -19.95 1.90 -24.20
CA ASN A 152 -18.67 1.84 -24.89
C ASN A 152 -17.52 2.15 -23.90
N ARG A 153 -16.51 1.29 -23.84
CA ARG A 153 -15.31 1.47 -23.00
C ARG A 153 -14.41 2.51 -23.69
N PRO A 154 -13.81 3.48 -22.99
CA PRO A 154 -12.81 4.35 -23.60
C PRO A 154 -11.62 3.50 -24.04
N THR A 155 -11.37 3.45 -25.35
CA THR A 155 -10.17 2.87 -25.94
C THR A 155 -9.01 3.79 -25.62
N HIS A 156 -8.07 3.31 -24.81
CA HIS A 156 -6.71 3.87 -24.82
C HIS A 156 -6.15 3.76 -26.25
N PRO A 157 -5.25 4.66 -26.68
CA PRO A 157 -4.61 4.55 -27.98
C PRO A 157 -3.99 3.16 -28.11
N SER A 158 -4.21 2.51 -29.25
CA SER A 158 -3.65 1.18 -29.49
C SER A 158 -2.13 1.25 -29.42
N ILE A 159 -1.48 0.15 -29.02
CA ILE A 159 -0.01 0.07 -28.99
C ILE A 159 0.61 0.49 -30.34
N GLU A 160 -0.09 0.23 -31.45
CA GLU A 160 0.28 0.70 -32.79
C GLU A 160 0.36 2.23 -32.90
N GLN A 161 -0.50 2.99 -32.21
CA GLN A 161 -0.47 4.47 -32.19
C GLN A 161 0.71 5.01 -31.37
N LEU A 162 1.02 4.36 -30.23
CA LEU A 162 2.16 4.75 -29.39
C LEU A 162 3.51 4.44 -30.07
N LEU A 163 3.58 3.36 -30.86
CA LEU A 163 4.77 3.03 -31.64
C LEU A 163 4.99 3.99 -32.81
N HIS A 164 3.92 4.49 -33.43
CA HIS A 164 4.02 5.48 -34.50
C HIS A 164 4.50 6.85 -34.02
N GLU A 165 4.11 7.27 -32.82
CA GLU A 165 4.59 8.53 -32.21
C GLU A 165 6.07 8.46 -31.85
N SER A 166 6.55 7.32 -31.32
CA SER A 166 7.96 7.09 -31.02
C SER A 166 8.86 7.10 -32.26
N GLN A 167 8.41 6.55 -33.39
CA GLN A 167 9.18 6.55 -34.64
C GLN A 167 9.24 7.94 -35.31
N ALA A 168 8.24 8.79 -35.08
CA ALA A 168 8.23 10.15 -35.57
C ALA A 168 9.24 11.04 -34.82
N GLU A 169 9.40 10.81 -33.51
CA GLU A 169 10.39 11.52 -32.68
C GLU A 169 11.83 11.11 -33.02
N GLU A 170 12.10 9.82 -33.25
CA GLU A 170 13.42 9.34 -33.70
C GLU A 170 13.80 9.86 -35.09
N ALA A 171 12.86 9.91 -36.03
CA ALA A 171 13.12 10.44 -37.38
C ALA A 171 13.44 11.95 -37.35
N MET A 172 12.79 12.71 -36.46
CA MET A 172 13.03 14.14 -36.31
C MET A 172 14.39 14.45 -35.66
N ALA A 173 14.86 13.60 -34.74
CA ALA A 173 16.19 13.71 -34.15
C ALA A 173 17.31 13.43 -35.17
N LEU A 174 17.14 12.42 -36.04
CA LEU A 174 18.13 12.08 -37.07
C LEU A 174 18.27 13.15 -38.16
N GLN A 175 17.20 13.91 -38.46
CA GLN A 175 17.27 15.01 -39.42
C GLN A 175 18.06 16.21 -38.89
N LEU A 176 17.98 16.51 -37.59
CA LEU A 176 18.74 17.58 -36.94
C LEU A 176 20.26 17.28 -36.90
N GLU A 177 20.65 16.01 -36.79
CA GLU A 177 22.06 15.61 -36.81
C GLU A 177 22.68 15.64 -38.22
N SER A 178 21.86 15.60 -39.27
CA SER A 178 22.33 15.63 -40.67
C SER A 178 22.54 17.04 -41.25
N GLU A 179 22.07 18.07 -40.55
CA GLU A 179 22.16 19.49 -40.96
C GLU A 179 23.23 20.29 -40.17
N MET A 180 24.00 19.62 -39.32
CA MET A 180 25.18 20.14 -38.61
C MET A 180 26.49 19.69 -39.26
#